data_AF-A0A559M1L7-F1
#
_entry.id   AF-A0A559M1L7-F1
#
_cell.length_a   1.000
_cell.length_b   1.000
_cell.length_c   1.000
_cell.angle_alpha   90.00
_cell.angle_beta   90.00
_cell.angle_gamma   90.00
#
_symmetry.space_group_name_H-M   'P 1'
#
loop_
_entity.id
_entity.type
_entity.pdbx_description
1 polymer ?
#
loop_
_entity_poly.entity_id
_entity_poly.type
_entity_poly.pdbx_seq_one_letter_code
_entity_poly.pdbx_strand_id
1 'polypeptide(L)'
;MVREAGEEASLDEEVVRQNAKSVGCLSYIHHKDAPGDSEKDLFSPELIYCFDLEVAPDVVCKQCDDEVKEFYLMGVQEVKHALERGEFKTNSACVMIDFFIRHGVITPEEEKNYAEIVARLHRKLPFPTSPDQ
;
A
#
# COMPACT_ATOMS: atom_id res chain seq x y z
N MET A 1 -5.94 -11.16 2.13
CA MET A 1 -6.43 -9.97 2.86
C MET A 1 -7.00 -10.36 4.22
N VAL A 2 -8.19 -10.97 4.32
CA VAL A 2 -8.75 -11.35 5.64
C VAL A 2 -7.82 -12.26 6.46
N ARG A 3 -7.27 -13.31 5.83
CA ARG A 3 -6.31 -14.22 6.46
C ARG A 3 -5.05 -13.47 6.92
N GLU A 4 -4.38 -12.77 6.01
CA GLU A 4 -3.20 -11.94 6.30
C GLU A 4 -3.44 -10.93 7.44
N ALA A 5 -4.61 -10.28 7.49
CA ALA A 5 -4.95 -9.34 8.57
C ALA A 5 -5.01 -10.01 9.96
N GLY A 6 -5.39 -11.29 10.01
CA GLY A 6 -5.31 -12.11 11.21
C GLY A 6 -3.89 -12.56 11.53
N GLU A 7 -3.15 -13.06 10.52
CA GLU A 7 -1.79 -13.60 10.65
C GLU A 7 -0.74 -12.52 11.01
N GLU A 8 -0.83 -11.34 10.41
CA GLU A 8 0.15 -10.27 10.63
C GLU A 8 -0.24 -9.35 11.80
N ALA A 9 -1.53 -9.00 11.91
CA ALA A 9 -1.99 -7.91 12.78
C ALA A 9 -2.94 -8.32 13.92
N SER A 10 -3.23 -9.62 14.05
CA SER A 10 -4.20 -10.16 15.03
C SER A 10 -5.59 -9.51 14.94
N LEU A 11 -6.00 -9.05 13.76
CA LEU A 11 -7.32 -8.47 13.57
C LEU A 11 -8.39 -9.55 13.52
N ASP A 12 -9.54 -9.28 14.13
CA ASP A 12 -10.67 -10.21 14.12
C ASP A 12 -11.21 -10.38 12.70
N GLU A 13 -11.29 -11.63 12.24
CA GLU A 13 -11.68 -11.99 10.88
C GLU A 13 -13.07 -11.44 10.51
N GLU A 14 -14.03 -11.48 11.44
CA GLU A 14 -15.39 -11.01 11.17
C GLU A 14 -15.41 -9.48 11.04
N VAL A 15 -14.67 -8.78 11.89
CA VAL A 15 -14.50 -7.30 11.79
C VAL A 15 -13.90 -6.93 10.44
N VAL A 16 -12.84 -7.63 10.00
CA VAL A 16 -12.20 -7.34 8.70
C VAL A 16 -13.15 -7.64 7.54
N ARG A 17 -13.84 -8.79 7.56
CA ARG A 17 -14.80 -9.17 6.50
C ARG A 17 -15.95 -8.18 6.36
N GLN A 18 -16.48 -7.69 7.47
CA GLN A 18 -17.63 -6.78 7.48
C GLN A 18 -17.26 -5.36 7.07
N ASN A 19 -16.06 -4.88 7.46
CA ASN A 19 -15.73 -3.45 7.39
C ASN A 19 -14.70 -3.08 6.33
N ALA A 20 -13.89 -4.03 5.85
CA ALA A 20 -12.90 -3.74 4.82
C ALA A 20 -13.58 -3.45 3.48
N LYS A 21 -13.23 -2.31 2.88
CA LYS A 21 -13.78 -1.87 1.60
C LYS A 21 -12.72 -2.00 0.53
N SER A 22 -13.02 -2.69 -0.56
CA SER A 22 -12.16 -2.65 -1.74
C SER A 22 -12.20 -1.24 -2.35
N VAL A 23 -11.02 -0.66 -2.56
CA VAL A 23 -10.86 0.73 -3.04
C VAL A 23 -10.13 0.81 -4.38
N GLY A 24 -10.00 -0.32 -5.08
CA GLY A 24 -9.38 -0.42 -6.39
C GLY A 24 -8.04 -1.16 -6.35
N CYS A 25 -7.21 -0.88 -7.34
CA CYS A 25 -5.87 -1.45 -7.44
C CYS A 25 -4.86 -0.46 -8.01
N LEU A 26 -3.60 -0.68 -7.63
CA LEU A 26 -2.44 0.01 -8.16
C LEU A 26 -1.70 -0.90 -9.11
N SER A 27 -1.15 -0.32 -10.18
CA SER A 27 -0.29 -1.02 -11.10
C SER A 27 0.88 -0.15 -11.52
N TYR A 28 2.10 -0.64 -11.33
CA TYR A 28 3.31 0.08 -11.68
C TYR A 28 4.43 -0.88 -12.06
N ILE A 29 5.52 -0.35 -12.60
CA ILE A 29 6.74 -1.10 -12.88
C ILE A 29 7.86 -0.41 -12.13
N HIS A 30 8.63 -1.17 -11.37
CA HIS A 30 9.83 -0.65 -10.73
C HIS A 30 11.06 -1.44 -11.18
N HIS A 31 12.21 -0.78 -11.14
CA HIS A 31 13.51 -1.41 -11.37
C HIS A 31 14.07 -1.85 -10.02
N LYS A 32 14.54 -3.10 -9.95
CA LYS A 32 15.18 -3.66 -8.76
C LYS A 32 16.68 -3.35 -8.80
N ASP A 33 17.12 -2.40 -7.98
CA ASP A 33 18.54 -2.04 -7.84
C ASP A 33 19.05 -2.21 -6.39
N ALA A 34 18.36 -3.01 -5.59
CA ALA A 34 18.83 -3.31 -4.23
C ALA A 34 20.08 -4.22 -4.29
N PRO A 35 21.20 -3.86 -3.64
CA PRO A 35 22.37 -4.73 -3.57
C PRO A 35 22.04 -6.05 -2.86
N GLY A 36 22.42 -7.17 -3.45
CA GLY A 36 22.19 -8.51 -2.88
C GLY A 36 20.84 -9.14 -3.24
N ASP A 37 20.00 -8.45 -4.02
CA ASP A 37 18.81 -9.06 -4.63
C ASP A 37 19.23 -9.94 -5.82
N SER A 38 18.81 -11.21 -5.82
CA SER A 38 19.02 -12.13 -6.95
C SER A 38 18.36 -11.65 -8.24
N GLU A 39 17.40 -10.74 -8.13
CA GLU A 39 16.67 -10.11 -9.23
C GLU A 39 17.17 -8.70 -9.56
N LYS A 40 18.40 -8.37 -9.15
CA LYS A 40 19.03 -7.10 -9.50
C LYS A 40 19.00 -6.88 -11.02
N ASP A 41 18.75 -5.64 -11.41
CA ASP A 41 18.62 -5.18 -12.80
C ASP A 41 17.39 -5.67 -13.57
N LEU A 42 16.44 -6.32 -12.88
CA LEU A 42 15.14 -6.67 -13.46
C LEU A 42 14.11 -5.56 -13.26
N PHE A 43 13.22 -5.44 -14.24
CA PHE A 43 12.00 -4.66 -14.13
C PHE A 43 10.88 -5.56 -13.63
N SER A 44 10.29 -5.20 -12.50
CA SER A 44 9.21 -5.97 -11.89
C SER A 44 7.90 -5.20 -12.01
N PRO A 45 6.91 -5.76 -12.73
CA PRO A 45 5.55 -5.24 -12.68
C PRO A 45 4.89 -5.62 -11.35
N GLU A 46 4.13 -4.69 -10.78
CA GLU A 46 3.38 -4.89 -9.55
C GLU A 46 1.90 -4.61 -9.80
N LEU A 47 1.02 -5.43 -9.21
CA LEU A 47 -0.43 -5.23 -9.18
C LEU A 47 -0.90 -5.44 -7.74
N ILE A 48 -1.38 -4.37 -7.10
CA ILE A 48 -1.74 -4.37 -5.68
C ILE A 48 -3.23 -4.09 -5.56
N TYR A 49 -3.99 -5.02 -5.00
CA TYR A 49 -5.39 -4.80 -4.64
C TYR A 49 -5.45 -4.07 -3.30
N CYS A 50 -6.08 -2.89 -3.28
CA CYS A 50 -6.12 -2.02 -2.11
C CYS A 50 -7.46 -2.16 -1.37
N PHE A 51 -7.36 -2.15 -0.05
CA PHE A 51 -8.51 -2.19 0.85
C PHE A 51 -8.32 -1.12 1.93
N ASP A 52 -9.38 -0.38 2.22
CA ASP A 52 -9.44 0.50 3.38
C ASP A 52 -10.23 -0.21 4.48
N LEU A 53 -9.70 -0.21 5.70
CA LEU A 53 -10.36 -0.73 6.90
C LEU A 53 -10.35 0.36 7.96
N GLU A 54 -11.52 0.91 8.25
CA GLU A 54 -11.70 1.80 9.40
C GLU A 54 -11.84 0.94 10.66
N VAL A 55 -11.04 1.24 11.68
CA VAL A 55 -11.00 0.51 12.95
C VAL A 55 -11.44 1.41 14.09
N ALA A 56 -11.99 0.79 15.15
CA ALA A 56 -12.36 1.54 16.35
C ALA A 56 -11.10 2.12 17.05
N PRO A 57 -11.21 3.26 17.76
CA PRO A 57 -10.06 3.94 18.36
C PRO A 57 -9.28 3.12 19.40
N ASP A 58 -9.91 2.08 19.96
CA ASP A 58 -9.35 1.16 20.95
C ASP A 58 -8.73 -0.10 20.35
N VAL A 59 -8.78 -0.27 19.02
CA VAL A 59 -8.12 -1.38 18.32
C VAL A 59 -6.61 -1.18 18.38
N VAL A 60 -5.91 -2.20 18.88
CA VAL A 60 -4.45 -2.26 18.93
C VAL A 60 -3.98 -3.48 18.15
N CYS A 61 -3.34 -3.25 16.99
CA CYS A 61 -2.73 -4.32 16.19
C CYS A 61 -1.60 -4.99 16.98
N LYS A 62 -1.53 -6.32 16.87
CA LYS A 62 -0.48 -7.11 17.51
C LYS A 62 0.11 -8.08 16.51
N GLN A 63 1.42 -8.24 16.56
CA GLN A 63 2.12 -9.29 15.83
C GLN A 63 1.56 -10.66 16.23
N CYS A 64 1.19 -11.48 15.25
CA CYS A 64 0.81 -12.89 15.48
C CYS A 64 1.83 -13.88 14.92
N ASP A 65 2.51 -13.56 13.81
CA ASP A 65 3.59 -14.37 13.23
C ASP A 65 4.97 -13.67 13.32
N ASP A 66 6.00 -14.22 12.64
CA ASP A 66 7.35 -13.67 12.62
C ASP A 66 7.62 -12.71 11.44
N GLU A 67 6.62 -12.40 10.60
CA GLU A 67 6.77 -11.53 9.44
C GLU A 67 6.74 -10.05 9.82
N VAL A 68 5.93 -9.69 10.82
CA VAL A 68 5.84 -8.31 11.34
C VAL A 68 6.66 -8.16 12.61
N LYS A 69 7.58 -7.19 12.64
CA LYS A 69 8.35 -6.92 13.86
C LYS A 69 7.53 -6.19 14.93
N GLU A 70 6.92 -5.07 14.57
CA GLU A 70 6.23 -4.15 15.48
C GLU A 70 5.17 -3.32 14.73
N PHE A 71 4.16 -2.82 15.44
CA PHE A 71 3.16 -1.87 14.93
C PHE A 71 3.34 -0.49 15.56
N TYR A 72 3.16 0.56 14.74
CA TYR A 72 3.14 1.95 15.19
C TYR A 72 1.87 2.63 14.69
N LEU A 73 1.16 3.31 15.60
CA LEU A 73 0.07 4.20 15.22
C LEU A 73 0.67 5.57 14.83
N MET A 74 0.48 5.97 13.58
CA MET A 74 1.05 7.21 13.02
C MET A 74 -0.07 8.15 12.56
N GLY A 75 0.06 9.43 12.88
CA GLY A 75 -0.79 10.49 12.34
C GLY A 75 -0.44 10.81 10.89
N VAL A 76 -1.37 11.48 10.18
CA VAL A 76 -1.22 11.81 8.75
C VAL A 76 0.10 12.56 8.45
N GLN A 77 0.48 13.53 9.29
CA GLN A 77 1.72 14.29 9.09
C GLN A 77 2.97 13.44 9.34
N GLU A 78 2.93 12.51 10.30
CA GLU A 78 4.06 11.61 10.58
C GLU A 78 4.29 10.67 9.39
N VAL A 79 3.21 10.12 8.83
CA VAL A 79 3.28 9.30 7.61
C VAL A 79 3.83 10.11 6.43
N LYS A 80 3.38 11.35 6.22
CA LYS A 80 3.92 12.23 5.16
C LYS A 80 5.42 12.41 5.30
N HIS A 81 5.90 12.78 6.49
CA HIS A 81 7.33 12.97 6.70
C HIS A 81 8.12 11.66 6.55
N ALA A 82 7.58 10.52 6.95
CA ALA A 82 8.22 9.22 6.77
C ALA A 82 8.30 8.79 5.30
N LEU A 83 7.27 9.10 4.49
CA LEU A 83 7.31 8.93 3.03
C LEU A 83 8.40 9.80 2.39
N GLU A 84 8.49 11.08 2.79
CA GLU A 84 9.53 12.00 2.31
C GLU A 84 10.94 11.53 2.66
N ARG A 85 11.11 10.87 3.82
CA ARG A 85 12.39 10.26 4.25
C ARG A 85 12.68 8.90 3.61
N GLY A 86 11.76 8.34 2.82
CA GLY A 86 11.94 7.04 2.17
C GLY A 86 11.91 5.85 3.15
N GLU A 87 11.18 5.97 4.26
CA GLU A 87 11.13 4.93 5.31
C GLU A 87 10.15 3.80 5.00
N PHE A 88 9.34 3.94 3.95
CA PHE A 88 8.42 2.91 3.47
C PHE A 88 9.03 2.07 2.36
N LYS A 89 8.70 0.77 2.34
CA LYS A 89 8.88 -0.05 1.13
C LYS A 89 8.12 0.59 -0.04
N THR A 90 8.64 0.48 -1.25
CA THR A 90 8.07 1.11 -2.46
C THR A 90 6.57 0.82 -2.62
N ASN A 91 6.15 -0.43 -2.45
CA ASN A 91 4.74 -0.82 -2.56
C ASN A 91 3.86 -0.15 -1.51
N SER A 92 4.28 -0.17 -0.24
CA SER A 92 3.57 0.48 0.86
C SER A 92 3.52 2.01 0.67
N ALA A 93 4.59 2.62 0.14
CA ALA A 93 4.61 4.04 -0.18
C ALA A 93 3.58 4.39 -1.27
N CYS A 94 3.49 3.59 -2.34
CA CYS A 94 2.48 3.75 -3.38
C CYS A 94 1.05 3.64 -2.83
N VAL A 95 0.79 2.66 -1.95
CA VAL A 95 -0.52 2.50 -1.30
C VAL A 95 -0.86 3.71 -0.43
N MET A 96 0.09 4.26 0.33
CA MET A 96 -0.17 5.44 1.17
C MET A 96 -0.39 6.71 0.35
N ILE A 97 0.33 6.90 -0.77
CA ILE A 97 0.11 8.03 -1.67
C ILE A 97 -1.29 7.94 -2.30
N ASP A 98 -1.69 6.76 -2.77
CA ASP A 98 -3.04 6.53 -3.28
C ASP A 98 -4.12 6.81 -2.22
N PHE A 99 -3.91 6.33 -0.98
CA PHE A 99 -4.78 6.64 0.15
C PHE A 99 -4.92 8.15 0.36
N PHE A 100 -3.81 8.89 0.39
CA PHE A 100 -3.84 10.35 0.53
C PHE A 100 -4.55 11.06 -0.61
N ILE A 101 -4.43 10.56 -1.84
CA ILE A 101 -5.15 11.11 -3.00
C ILE A 101 -6.66 10.86 -2.86
N ARG A 102 -7.09 9.62 -2.56
CA ARG A 102 -8.50 9.25 -2.41
C ARG A 102 -9.19 9.97 -1.25
N HIS A 103 -8.45 10.28 -0.19
CA HIS A 103 -8.95 10.97 1.00
C HIS A 103 -8.72 12.49 1.00
N GLY A 104 -8.20 13.07 -0.09
CA GLY A 104 -8.06 14.53 -0.25
C GLY A 104 -6.94 15.17 0.58
N VAL A 105 -5.97 14.37 1.05
CA VAL A 105 -4.75 14.85 1.72
C VAL A 105 -3.70 15.34 0.71
N ILE A 106 -3.67 14.72 -0.47
CA ILE A 106 -2.93 15.21 -1.65
C ILE A 106 -3.96 15.60 -2.69
N THR A 107 -3.92 16.85 -3.12
CA THR A 107 -4.91 17.44 -4.04
C THR A 107 -4.23 17.96 -5.31
N PRO A 108 -4.96 18.03 -6.45
CA PRO A 108 -4.41 18.60 -7.68
C PRO A 108 -4.07 20.09 -7.57
N GLU A 109 -4.65 20.81 -6.60
CA GLU A 109 -4.36 22.22 -6.34
C GLU A 109 -2.99 22.43 -5.65
N GLU A 110 -2.58 21.48 -4.80
CA GLU A 110 -1.37 21.59 -3.99
C GLU A 110 -0.17 20.82 -4.58
N GLU A 111 -0.41 19.77 -5.36
CA GLU A 111 0.64 18.92 -5.95
C GLU A 111 0.80 19.14 -7.46
N LYS A 112 1.91 19.75 -7.85
CA LYS A 112 2.20 20.10 -9.24
C LYS A 112 2.30 18.88 -10.16
N ASN A 113 2.73 17.75 -9.62
CA ASN A 113 2.90 16.50 -10.36
C ASN A 113 1.69 15.55 -10.20
N TYR A 114 0.55 16.03 -9.69
CA TYR A 114 -0.59 15.19 -9.32
C TYR A 114 -1.00 14.23 -10.44
N ALA A 115 -1.20 14.74 -11.66
CA ALA A 115 -1.60 13.93 -12.81
C ALA A 115 -0.55 12.87 -13.18
N GLU A 116 0.75 13.20 -13.04
CA GLU A 116 1.83 12.24 -13.29
C GLU A 116 1.87 11.15 -12.22
N ILE A 117 1.72 11.53 -10.94
CA ILE A 117 1.66 10.59 -9.83
C ILE A 117 0.51 9.60 -10.05
N VAL A 118 -0.71 10.09 -10.29
CA VAL A 118 -1.89 9.25 -10.58
C VAL A 118 -1.62 8.33 -11.79
N ALA A 119 -1.09 8.87 -12.89
CA ALA A 119 -0.79 8.06 -14.07
C ALA A 119 0.27 6.97 -13.83
N ARG A 120 1.24 7.22 -12.95
CA ARG A 120 2.28 6.25 -12.58
C ARG A 120 1.77 5.19 -11.60
N LEU A 121 0.83 5.53 -10.73
CA LEU A 121 0.19 4.60 -9.79
C LEU A 121 -0.81 3.65 -10.48
N HIS A 122 -1.38 4.06 -11.62
CA HIS A 122 -2.31 3.24 -12.42
C HIS A 122 -1.79 2.97 -13.82
N ARG A 123 -0.50 2.59 -13.91
CA ARG A 123 0.15 2.31 -15.19
C ARG A 123 -0.42 1.06 -15.81
N LYS A 124 -0.92 1.15 -17.04
CA LYS A 124 -1.29 -0.03 -17.83
C LYS A 124 -0.04 -0.91 -18.06
N LEU A 125 -0.08 -2.13 -17.54
CA LEU A 125 1.00 -3.08 -17.70
C LEU A 125 0.93 -3.73 -19.09
N PRO A 126 2.07 -3.98 -19.77
CA PRO A 126 2.11 -4.67 -21.06
C PRO A 126 2.02 -6.20 -20.91
N PHE A 127 1.35 -6.68 -19.86
CA PHE A 127 1.22 -8.09 -19.51
C PHE A 127 -0.25 -8.40 -19.13
N PRO A 128 -0.72 -9.65 -19.26
CA PRO A 128 -2.06 -10.03 -18.81
C PRO A 128 -2.21 -9.78 -17.30
N THR A 129 -3.28 -9.09 -16.92
CA THR A 129 -3.64 -8.82 -15.52
C THR A 129 -4.93 -9.54 -15.09
N SER A 130 -5.51 -10.33 -15.98
CA SER A 130 -6.62 -11.25 -15.72
C SER A 130 -6.13 -12.69 -15.84
N PRO A 131 -6.73 -13.64 -15.10
CA PRO A 131 -6.52 -15.06 -15.37
C PRO A 131 -6.84 -15.36 -16.85
N ASP A 132 -6.13 -16.33 -17.43
CA ASP A 132 -6.47 -16.85 -18.77
C ASP A 132 -7.95 -17.29 -18.74
N GLN A 133 -8.76 -16.73 -19.66
CA GLN A 133 -10.15 -17.14 -19.87
C GLN A 133 -10.23 -18.41 -20.71
#